data_AF-A0A1F3TY10-F1
#
_entry.id   AF-A0A1F3TY10-F1
#
_cell.length_a   1.000
_cell.length_b   1.000
_cell.length_c   1.000
_cell.angle_alpha   90.00
_cell.angle_beta   90.00
_cell.angle_gamma   90.00
#
_symmetry.space_group_name_H-M   'P 1'
#
loop_
_entity.id
_entity.type
_entity.pdbx_description
1 polymer ?
#
loop_
_entity_poly.entity_id
_entity_poly.type
_entity_poly.pdbx_seq_one_letter_code
_entity_poly.pdbx_strand_id
1 'polypeptide(L)'
;MRPRFYFVLGFALFVAPLILYAISRFTGHLPSEEVWYSQGMNHGPWRWAWQHLFLGFPFLAPLITCISIIILALNKVPVRTMFGVLAIQLALAPIPLLVLVWTID
;
A
#
# COMPACT_ATOMS: atom_id res chain seq x y z
N MET A 1 -9.46 14.17 15.99
CA MET A 1 -9.84 13.47 14.74
C MET A 1 -10.60 12.19 15.07
N ARG A 2 -11.53 11.73 14.20
CA ARG A 2 -12.33 10.51 14.48
C ARG A 2 -11.53 9.24 14.12
N PRO A 3 -11.56 8.17 14.93
CA PRO A 3 -10.87 6.91 14.64
C PRO A 3 -11.15 6.32 13.24
N ARG A 4 -12.37 6.55 12.71
CA ARG A 4 -12.79 6.18 11.35
C ARG A 4 -11.86 6.72 10.26
N PHE A 5 -11.29 7.91 10.45
CA PHE A 5 -10.37 8.51 9.50
C PHE A 5 -9.11 7.67 9.32
N TYR A 6 -8.53 7.14 10.40
CA TYR A 6 -7.31 6.32 10.33
C TYR A 6 -7.56 4.95 9.68
N PHE A 7 -8.77 4.40 9.83
CA PHE A 7 -9.18 3.21 9.09
C PHE A 7 -9.27 3.47 7.59
N VAL A 8 -9.92 4.57 7.19
CA VAL A 8 -10.03 4.95 5.77
C VAL A 8 -8.65 5.25 5.18
N LEU A 9 -7.80 5.98 5.92
CA LEU A 9 -6.45 6.29 5.50
C LEU A 9 -5.60 5.02 5.35
N GLY A 10 -5.65 4.11 6.33
CA GLY A 10 -4.99 2.82 6.24
C GLY A 10 -5.46 2.04 5.02
N PHE A 11 -6.77 1.85 4.86
CA PHE A 11 -7.32 1.16 3.70
C PHE A 11 -6.87 1.77 2.37
N ALA A 12 -6.93 3.09 2.23
CA ALA A 12 -6.47 3.78 1.01
C ALA A 12 -4.99 3.53 0.73
N LEU A 13 -4.13 3.55 1.75
CA LEU A 13 -2.69 3.32 1.58
C LEU A 13 -2.35 1.86 1.32
N PHE A 14 -3.06 0.91 1.92
CA PHE A 14 -2.75 -0.51 1.77
C PHE A 14 -3.43 -1.16 0.57
N VAL A 15 -4.63 -0.71 0.20
CA VAL A 15 -5.48 -1.40 -0.79
C VAL A 15 -5.59 -0.63 -2.11
N ALA A 16 -5.62 0.71 -2.10
CA ALA A 16 -5.73 1.46 -3.35
C ALA A 16 -4.61 1.16 -4.36
N PRO A 17 -3.34 0.91 -3.97
CA PRO A 17 -2.30 0.48 -4.90
C PRO A 17 -2.65 -0.76 -5.71
N LEU A 18 -3.24 -1.78 -5.06
CA LEU A 18 -3.64 -3.01 -5.73
C LEU A 18 -4.74 -2.76 -6.75
N ILE A 19 -5.74 -1.97 -6.38
CA ILE A 19 -6.86 -1.61 -7.27
C ILE A 19 -6.31 -0.86 -8.49
N LEU A 20 -5.43 0.10 -8.26
CA LEU A 20 -4.80 0.91 -9.29
C LEU A 20 -3.87 0.08 -10.21
N TYR A 21 -3.14 -0.88 -9.65
CA TYR A 21 -2.38 -1.87 -10.42
C TYR A 21 -3.31 -2.72 -11.30
N ALA A 22 -4.38 -3.28 -10.73
CA ALA A 22 -5.34 -4.11 -11.45
C ALA A 22 -6.02 -3.34 -12.60
N ILE A 23 -6.41 -2.08 -12.37
CA ILE A 23 -6.95 -1.19 -13.41
C ILE A 23 -5.91 -0.95 -14.50
N SER A 24 -4.64 -0.70 -14.13
CA SER A 24 -3.56 -0.48 -15.10
C SER A 24 -3.33 -1.68 -16.01
N ARG A 25 -3.43 -2.91 -15.44
CA ARG A 25 -3.37 -4.16 -16.21
C ARG A 25 -4.59 -4.33 -17.12
N PHE A 26 -5.79 -4.13 -16.57
CA PHE A 26 -7.04 -4.30 -17.31
C PHE A 26 -7.16 -3.34 -18.50
N THR A 27 -6.68 -2.10 -18.34
CA THR A 27 -6.73 -1.05 -19.39
C THR A 27 -5.55 -1.11 -20.37
N GLY A 28 -4.61 -2.04 -20.19
CA GLY A 28 -3.44 -2.19 -21.06
C GLY A 28 -2.35 -1.13 -20.88
N HIS A 29 -2.48 -0.23 -19.89
CA HIS A 29 -1.42 0.74 -19.54
C HIS A 29 -0.19 0.05 -18.96
N LEU A 30 -0.37 -1.11 -18.32
CA LEU A 30 0.72 -1.97 -17.89
C LEU A 30 0.73 -3.22 -18.80
N PRO A 31 1.72 -3.38 -19.69
CA PRO A 31 1.81 -4.54 -20.58
C PRO A 31 1.95 -5.84 -19.77
N SER A 32 1.72 -7.00 -20.40
CA SER A 32 1.90 -8.29 -19.75
C SER A 32 3.37 -8.54 -19.38
N GLU A 33 3.60 -9.50 -18.48
CA GLU A 33 4.95 -9.96 -18.12
C GLU A 33 5.73 -10.41 -19.35
N GLU A 34 5.11 -11.25 -20.18
CA GLU A 34 5.68 -11.74 -21.42
C GLU A 34 6.15 -10.61 -22.35
N VAL A 35 5.35 -9.55 -22.48
CA VAL A 35 5.65 -8.42 -23.35
C VAL A 35 6.87 -7.66 -22.86
N TRP A 36 6.98 -7.33 -21.57
CA TRP A 36 8.16 -6.60 -21.11
C TRP A 36 9.42 -7.48 -21.03
N TYR A 37 9.28 -8.78 -20.74
CA TYR A 37 10.42 -9.70 -20.77
C TYR A 37 10.96 -9.83 -22.20
N SER A 38 10.09 -9.89 -23.20
CA SER A 38 10.51 -9.88 -24.62
C SER A 38 11.21 -8.58 -25.04
N GLN A 39 10.98 -7.47 -24.32
CA GLN A 39 11.65 -6.19 -24.51
C GLN A 39 12.99 -6.08 -23.76
N GLY A 40 13.44 -7.16 -23.10
CA GLY A 40 14.67 -7.18 -22.32
C GLY A 40 14.56 -6.45 -20.97
N MET A 41 13.34 -6.19 -20.49
CA MET A 41 13.12 -5.54 -19.20
C MET A 41 12.97 -6.57 -18.09
N ASN A 42 13.97 -6.67 -17.21
CA ASN A 42 14.00 -7.65 -16.11
C ASN A 42 13.12 -7.27 -14.91
N HIS A 43 12.66 -6.02 -14.80
CA HIS A 43 12.00 -5.51 -13.59
C HIS A 43 10.73 -4.71 -13.89
N GLY A 44 10.02 -5.08 -14.95
CA GLY A 44 8.77 -4.48 -15.40
C GLY A 44 8.82 -2.96 -15.71
N PRO A 45 7.80 -2.41 -16.36
CA PRO A 45 7.72 -0.99 -16.74
C PRO A 45 7.25 -0.07 -15.62
N TRP A 46 6.78 -0.63 -14.50
CA TRP A 46 6.24 0.12 -13.37
C TRP A 46 7.24 1.09 -12.74
N ARG A 47 8.56 0.86 -12.84
CA ARG A 47 9.60 1.78 -12.32
C ARG A 47 9.55 3.16 -12.97
N TRP A 48 9.14 3.21 -14.25
CA TRP A 48 9.12 4.44 -15.05
C TRP A 48 7.71 5.04 -15.16
N ALA A 49 6.71 4.34 -14.65
CA ALA A 49 5.32 4.76 -14.67
C ALA A 49 4.89 5.18 -13.26
N TRP A 50 3.78 5.89 -13.11
CA TRP A 50 3.32 6.44 -11.83
C TRP A 50 3.08 5.36 -10.75
N GLN A 51 2.96 4.10 -11.14
CA GLN A 51 2.86 2.94 -10.25
C GLN A 51 4.12 2.74 -9.39
N HIS A 52 5.28 3.31 -9.74
CA HIS A 52 6.48 3.29 -8.88
C HIS A 52 6.24 3.92 -7.50
N LEU A 53 5.27 4.83 -7.38
CA LEU A 53 4.89 5.45 -6.11
C LEU A 53 4.44 4.40 -5.08
N PHE A 54 3.89 3.27 -5.55
CA PHE A 54 3.47 2.15 -4.71
C PHE A 54 4.63 1.39 -4.07
N LEU A 55 5.84 1.47 -4.63
CA LEU A 55 7.04 0.90 -4.04
C LEU A 55 7.41 1.60 -2.72
N GLY A 56 7.01 2.85 -2.54
CA GLY A 56 7.22 3.60 -1.30
C GLY A 56 6.23 3.22 -0.19
N PHE A 57 5.07 2.66 -0.54
CA PHE A 57 3.98 2.42 0.39
C PHE A 57 4.30 1.39 1.48
N PRO A 58 5.02 0.27 1.21
CA PRO A 58 5.48 -0.63 2.27
C PRO A 58 6.34 0.06 3.34
N PHE A 59 7.09 1.11 2.97
CA PHE A 59 7.94 1.87 3.89
C PHE A 59 7.15 2.94 4.64
N LEU A 60 6.14 3.55 4.00
CA LEU A 60 5.28 4.56 4.61
C LEU A 60 4.25 3.96 5.56
N ALA A 61 3.80 2.73 5.29
CA ALA A 61 2.77 2.03 6.05
C ALA A 61 3.08 1.90 7.56
N PRO A 62 4.26 1.40 7.98
CA PRO A 62 4.65 1.35 9.39
C PRO A 62 4.72 2.75 10.01
N LEU A 63 5.27 3.72 9.28
CA LEU A 63 5.40 5.09 9.76
C LEU A 63 4.03 5.72 10.04
N ILE A 64 3.09 5.57 9.10
CA ILE A 64 1.73 6.08 9.22
C ILE A 64 0.97 5.36 10.35
N THR A 65 1.22 4.06 10.54
CA THR A 65 0.70 3.30 11.67
C THR A 65 1.17 3.88 13.00
N CYS A 66 2.48 4.10 13.16
CA CYS A 66 3.06 4.72 14.36
C CYS A 66 2.48 6.12 14.61
N ILE A 67 2.44 6.97 13.58
CA ILE A 67 1.87 8.32 13.68
C ILE A 67 0.39 8.26 14.07
N SER A 68 -0.39 7.36 13.48
CA SER A 68 -1.82 7.19 13.78
C SER A 68 -2.04 6.82 15.25
N ILE A 69 -1.25 5.89 15.77
CA ILE A 69 -1.32 5.47 17.18
C ILE A 69 -0.92 6.61 18.12
N ILE A 70 0.14 7.36 17.81
CA ILE A 70 0.55 8.53 18.60
C ILE A 70 -0.58 9.57 18.64
N ILE A 71 -1.16 9.91 17.49
CA ILE A 71 -2.24 10.90 17.45
C ILE A 71 -3.47 10.40 18.24
N LEU A 72 -3.83 9.12 18.10
CA LEU A 72 -4.94 8.54 18.87
C LEU A 72 -4.67 8.58 20.38
N ALA A 73 -3.43 8.31 20.82
CA ALA A 73 -3.01 8.41 22.21
C ALA A 73 -3.15 9.85 22.74
N LEU A 74 -2.64 10.83 21.98
CA LEU A 74 -2.74 12.26 22.32
C LEU A 74 -4.20 12.74 22.42
N ASN A 75 -5.10 12.14 21.63
CA ASN A 75 -6.54 12.40 21.68
C ASN A 75 -7.27 11.58 22.76
N LYS A 76 -6.54 10.89 23.65
CA LYS A 76 -7.07 10.06 24.75
C LYS A 76 -8.11 9.03 24.26
N VAL A 77 -7.93 8.51 23.05
CA VAL A 77 -8.82 7.48 22.49
C VAL A 77 -8.66 6.20 23.32
N PRO A 78 -9.76 5.46 23.61
CA PRO A 78 -9.66 4.23 24.39
C PRO A 78 -8.70 3.21 23.76
N VAL A 79 -7.86 2.59 24.58
CA VAL A 79 -6.81 1.62 24.17
C VAL A 79 -7.38 0.51 23.27
N ARG A 80 -8.59 0.02 23.56
CA ARG A 80 -9.28 -0.98 22.71
C ARG A 80 -9.42 -0.55 21.24
N THR A 81 -9.68 0.74 21.00
CA THR A 81 -9.86 1.29 19.66
C THR A 81 -8.52 1.42 18.96
N MET A 82 -7.48 1.83 19.70
CA MET A 82 -6.11 1.91 19.19
C MET A 82 -5.60 0.53 18.78
N PHE A 83 -5.87 -0.49 19.59
CA PHE A 83 -5.59 -1.89 19.25
C PHE A 83 -6.34 -2.35 18.01
N GLY A 84 -7.62 -1.97 17.85
CA GLY A 84 -8.38 -2.29 16.63
C GLY A 84 -7.78 -1.66 15.38
N VAL A 85 -7.34 -0.40 15.45
CA VAL A 85 -6.62 0.27 14.35
C VAL A 85 -5.31 -0.44 14.04
N LEU A 86 -4.52 -0.75 15.07
CA LEU A 86 -3.25 -1.45 14.92
C LEU A 86 -3.42 -2.83 14.28
N ALA A 87 -4.39 -3.62 14.75
CA ALA A 87 -4.66 -4.96 14.24
C ALA A 87 -5.04 -4.94 12.75
N ILE A 88 -5.88 -3.99 12.34
CA ILE A 88 -6.25 -3.82 10.92
C ILE A 88 -5.03 -3.39 10.10
N GLN A 89 -4.23 -2.44 10.59
CA GLN A 89 -3.04 -1.99 9.86
C GLN A 89 -1.99 -3.10 9.72
N LEU A 90 -1.80 -3.93 10.76
CA LEU A 90 -0.95 -5.12 10.70
C LEU A 90 -1.49 -6.17 9.72
N ALA A 91 -2.81 -6.40 9.69
CA ALA A 91 -3.41 -7.33 8.75
C ALA A 91 -3.26 -6.89 7.29
N LEU A 92 -3.22 -5.57 7.06
CA LEU A 92 -3.06 -4.99 5.73
C LEU A 92 -1.58 -4.79 5.33
N ALA A 93 -0.65 -4.76 6.28
CA ALA A 93 0.78 -4.54 6.03
C ALA A 93 1.46 -5.54 5.05
N PRO A 94 1.07 -6.82 4.99
CA PRO A 94 1.61 -7.75 3.99
C PRO A 94 1.26 -7.40 2.54
N ILE A 95 0.16 -6.68 2.30
CA ILE A 95 -0.30 -6.34 0.95
C ILE A 95 0.76 -5.56 0.15
N PRO A 96 1.26 -4.41 0.63
CA PRO A 96 2.28 -3.66 -0.09
C PRO A 96 3.60 -4.45 -0.20
N LEU A 97 3.93 -5.33 0.76
CA LEU A 97 5.09 -6.21 0.65
C LEU A 97 4.96 -7.22 -0.49
N LEU A 98 3.77 -7.80 -0.69
CA LEU A 98 3.48 -8.66 -1.84
C LEU A 98 3.63 -7.90 -3.16
N VAL A 99 3.16 -6.65 -3.21
CA VAL A 99 3.36 -5.79 -4.39
C VAL A 99 4.85 -5.57 -4.63
N LEU A 100 5.64 -5.30 -3.59
CA LEU A 100 7.08 -5.08 -3.70
C LEU A 100 7.81 -6.31 -4.26
N VAL A 101 7.46 -7.51 -3.80
CA VAL A 101 8.03 -8.76 -4.35
C VAL A 101 7.69 -8.90 -5.83
N TRP A 102 6.41 -8.72 -6.19
CA TRP A 102 5.93 -8.80 -7.59
C TRP A 102 6.43 -7.68 -8.52
N THR A 103 7.02 -6.61 -7.97
CA THR A 103 7.56 -5.50 -8.75
C THR A 103 9.09 -5.46 -8.77
N ILE A 104 9.76 -6.21 -7.90
CA ILE A 104 11.22 -6.33 -7.90
C ILE A 104 11.66 -7.56 -8.67
N ASP A 105 10.87 -8.64 -8.67
CA ASP A 105 11.06 -9.81 -9.55
C ASP A 105 10.23 -9.66 -10.84
#